data_AF-A0A6L9F4M3-F1
#
_entry.id   AF-A0A6L9F4M3-F1
#
_cell.length_a   1.000
_cell.length_b   1.000
_cell.length_c   1.000
_cell.angle_alpha   90.00
_cell.angle_beta   90.00
_cell.angle_gamma   90.00
#
_symmetry.space_group_name_H-M   'P 1'
#
loop_
_entity.id
_entity.type
_entity.pdbx_description
1 polymer ?
#
loop_
_entity_poly.entity_id
_entity_poly.type
_entity_poly.pdbx_seq_one_letter_code
_entity_poly.pdbx_strand_id
1 'polypeptide(L)'
;MEVYKNVAKIGLYEKLNKDELELILLAALFHDVGNAIEYTGHESYSADEALSFLTSQGYSNDKVAIVCNCIYATQIPQKPRNVYENILCDADLFHLGSKQYFTKCELLRREWSEFLQLSYPDEVWVTMNIEFLQKHRFQTKYGKSVLEPIKQENIRQLKKMLNG
;
A
#
# COMPACT_ATOMS: atom_id res chain seq x y z
N MET A 1 -0.78 2.32 -11.52
CA MET A 1 -1.58 3.58 -11.50
C MET A 1 -2.70 3.63 -10.45
N GLU A 2 -3.12 2.51 -9.83
CA GLU A 2 -4.21 2.55 -8.83
C GLU A 2 -3.81 3.30 -7.55
N VAL A 3 -2.63 3.01 -7.00
CA VAL A 3 -2.12 3.66 -5.78
C VAL A 3 -2.03 5.18 -5.97
N TYR A 4 -1.59 5.66 -7.14
CA TYR A 4 -1.62 7.08 -7.49
C TYR A 4 -3.01 7.72 -7.35
N LYS A 5 -4.05 7.04 -7.85
CA LYS A 5 -5.45 7.52 -7.72
C LYS A 5 -5.92 7.51 -6.27
N ASN A 6 -5.50 6.51 -5.50
CA ASN A 6 -5.83 6.40 -4.08
C ASN A 6 -5.13 7.51 -3.27
N VAL A 7 -3.85 7.80 -3.53
CA VAL A 7 -3.12 8.93 -2.95
C VAL A 7 -3.84 10.25 -3.26
N ALA A 8 -4.21 10.50 -4.51
CA ALA A 8 -4.96 11.69 -4.88
C ALA A 8 -6.27 11.81 -4.07
N LYS A 9 -7.02 10.71 -3.95
CA LYS A 9 -8.27 10.67 -3.19
C LYS A 9 -8.08 10.96 -1.70
N ILE A 10 -7.13 10.28 -1.07
CA ILE A 10 -6.86 10.41 0.36
C ILE A 10 -6.28 11.81 0.64
N GLY A 11 -5.31 12.27 -0.15
CA GLY A 11 -4.66 13.56 0.03
C GLY A 11 -5.63 14.74 -0.10
N LEU A 12 -6.57 14.68 -1.04
CA LEU A 12 -7.64 15.69 -1.16
C LEU A 12 -8.57 15.69 0.08
N TYR A 13 -8.88 14.51 0.63
CA TYR A 13 -9.70 14.42 1.85
C TYR A 13 -8.94 14.97 3.08
N GLU A 14 -7.65 14.71 3.17
CA GLU A 14 -6.76 15.23 4.23
C GLU A 14 -6.42 16.73 4.05
N LYS A 15 -6.89 17.35 2.96
CA LYS A 15 -6.69 18.78 2.63
C LYS A 15 -5.23 19.17 2.39
N LEU A 16 -4.44 18.27 1.80
CA LEU A 16 -3.09 18.61 1.37
C LEU A 16 -3.12 19.68 0.27
N ASN A 17 -2.14 20.57 0.31
CA ASN A 17 -1.93 21.51 -0.80
C ASN A 17 -1.30 20.79 -2.01
N LYS A 18 -1.20 21.49 -3.15
CA LYS A 18 -0.72 20.90 -4.40
C LYS A 18 0.74 20.43 -4.31
N ASP A 19 1.59 21.21 -3.65
CA ASP A 19 3.02 20.92 -3.54
C ASP A 19 3.26 19.70 -2.63
N GLU A 20 2.49 19.58 -1.54
CA GLU A 20 2.53 18.42 -0.65
C GLU A 20 2.02 17.17 -1.35
N LEU A 21 0.91 17.29 -2.09
CA LEU A 21 0.30 16.17 -2.80
C LEU A 21 1.22 15.64 -3.91
N GLU A 22 1.93 16.53 -4.62
CA GLU A 22 2.87 16.16 -5.67
C GLU A 22 3.93 15.17 -5.17
N LEU A 23 4.49 15.40 -3.98
CA LEU A 23 5.51 14.53 -3.40
C LEU A 23 5.01 13.08 -3.24
N ILE A 24 3.79 12.92 -2.74
CA ILE A 24 3.23 11.59 -2.46
C ILE A 24 2.78 10.92 -3.76
N LEU A 25 2.31 11.71 -4.73
CA LEU A 25 1.98 11.22 -6.07
C LEU A 25 3.23 10.71 -6.79
N LEU A 26 4.37 11.39 -6.66
CA LEU A 26 5.65 10.90 -7.16
C LEU A 26 6.02 9.59 -6.46
N ALA A 27 5.97 9.54 -5.13
CA ALA A 27 6.24 8.31 -4.39
C ALA A 27 5.34 7.14 -4.84
N ALA A 28 4.06 7.38 -5.08
CA ALA A 28 3.12 6.39 -5.59
C ALA A 28 3.45 5.86 -6.99
N LEU A 29 4.11 6.66 -7.84
CA LEU A 29 4.56 6.20 -9.16
C LEU A 29 5.75 5.25 -9.06
N PHE A 30 6.63 5.47 -8.08
CA PHE A 30 7.89 4.74 -7.95
C PHE A 30 7.84 3.56 -6.97
N HIS A 31 6.92 3.53 -5.99
CA HIS A 31 7.01 2.63 -4.83
C HIS A 31 7.15 1.12 -5.13
N ASP A 32 6.62 0.65 -6.26
CA ASP A 32 6.65 -0.77 -6.67
C ASP A 32 7.65 -1.06 -7.81
N VAL A 33 8.38 -0.06 -8.32
CA VAL A 33 9.27 -0.23 -9.49
C VAL A 33 10.37 -1.27 -9.20
N GLY A 34 10.82 -1.35 -7.96
CA GLY A 34 11.82 -2.31 -7.50
C GLY A 34 11.38 -3.77 -7.57
N ASN A 35 10.08 -4.08 -7.72
CA ASN A 35 9.59 -5.45 -7.88
C ASN A 35 10.14 -6.12 -9.15
N ALA A 36 10.60 -5.32 -10.13
CA ALA A 36 11.29 -5.82 -11.31
C ALA A 36 12.68 -6.43 -11.00
N ILE A 37 13.26 -6.10 -9.85
CA ILE A 37 14.59 -6.53 -9.41
C ILE A 37 14.47 -7.61 -8.34
N GLU A 38 13.75 -7.32 -7.26
CA GLU A 38 13.55 -8.23 -6.14
C GLU A 38 12.16 -8.04 -5.56
N TYR A 39 11.45 -9.12 -5.23
CA TYR A 39 10.10 -9.02 -4.66
C TYR A 39 10.13 -8.60 -3.18
N THR A 40 11.05 -9.18 -2.40
CA THR A 40 11.19 -8.86 -0.98
C THR A 40 12.22 -7.76 -0.79
N GLY A 41 11.83 -6.61 -0.22
CA GLY A 41 12.74 -5.47 -0.07
C GLY A 41 12.82 -4.59 -1.32
N HIS A 42 11.86 -4.70 -2.26
CA HIS A 42 11.77 -3.87 -3.45
C HIS A 42 11.73 -2.37 -3.16
N GLU A 43 11.36 -1.98 -1.94
CA GLU A 43 11.23 -0.58 -1.54
C GLU A 43 12.59 0.15 -1.59
N SER A 44 13.70 -0.56 -1.34
CA SER A 44 15.05 0.03 -1.47
C SER A 44 15.38 0.36 -2.92
N TYR A 45 15.21 -0.61 -3.82
CA TYR A 45 15.40 -0.41 -5.25
C TYR A 45 14.46 0.66 -5.82
N SER A 46 13.21 0.68 -5.35
CA SER A 46 12.21 1.69 -5.75
C SER A 46 12.62 3.10 -5.33
N ALA A 47 13.16 3.24 -4.12
CA ALA A 47 13.65 4.52 -3.61
C ALA A 47 14.93 4.98 -4.33
N ASP A 48 15.84 4.05 -4.68
CA ASP A 48 17.05 4.35 -5.44
C ASP A 48 16.73 4.83 -6.87
N GLU A 49 15.78 4.19 -7.54
CA GLU A 49 15.29 4.62 -8.86
C GLU A 49 14.62 5.99 -8.78
N ALA A 50 13.78 6.23 -7.77
CA ALA A 50 13.16 7.54 -7.55
C ALA A 50 14.21 8.64 -7.32
N LEU A 51 15.23 8.35 -6.49
CA LEU A 51 16.33 9.27 -6.20
C LEU A 51 17.10 9.62 -7.48
N SER A 52 17.53 8.60 -8.23
CA SER A 52 18.28 8.75 -9.48
C SER A 52 17.48 9.57 -10.50
N PHE A 53 16.24 9.17 -10.76
CA PHE A 53 15.38 9.84 -11.73
C PHE A 53 15.10 11.28 -11.34
N LEU A 54 14.61 11.55 -10.13
CA LEU A 54 14.22 12.90 -9.72
C LEU A 54 15.41 13.86 -9.63
N THR A 55 16.56 13.38 -9.16
CA THR A 55 17.79 14.17 -9.16
C THR A 55 18.22 14.54 -10.57
N SER A 56 18.12 13.60 -11.53
CA SER A 56 18.44 13.87 -12.94
C SER A 56 17.51 14.93 -13.57
N GLN A 57 16.28 15.06 -13.07
CA GLN A 57 15.31 16.07 -13.49
C GLN A 57 15.49 17.43 -12.79
N GLY A 58 16.51 17.57 -11.93
CA GLY A 58 16.77 18.80 -11.16
C GLY A 58 15.77 19.03 -10.03
N TYR A 59 15.10 17.99 -9.53
CA TYR A 59 14.20 18.10 -8.39
C TYR A 59 14.99 18.39 -7.10
N SER A 60 14.40 19.16 -6.19
CA SER A 60 15.06 19.55 -4.94
C SER A 60 15.40 18.33 -4.08
N ASN A 61 16.66 18.23 -3.61
CA ASN A 61 17.12 17.12 -2.77
C ASN A 61 16.24 16.92 -1.52
N ASP A 62 15.78 18.01 -0.89
CA ASP A 62 14.91 17.93 0.30
C ASP A 62 13.57 17.27 -0.05
N LYS A 63 13.02 17.59 -1.24
CA LYS A 63 11.78 16.98 -1.73
C LYS A 63 12.00 15.52 -2.14
N VAL A 64 13.12 15.20 -2.78
CA VAL A 64 13.47 13.82 -3.14
C VAL A 64 13.58 12.95 -1.89
N ALA A 65 14.19 13.45 -0.82
CA ALA A 65 14.27 12.73 0.45
C ALA A 65 12.86 12.40 1.01
N ILE A 66 11.90 13.31 0.89
CA ILE A 66 10.50 13.05 1.29
C ILE A 66 9.88 11.93 0.44
N VAL A 67 10.08 11.96 -0.88
CA VAL A 67 9.59 10.92 -1.80
C VAL A 67 10.15 9.55 -1.41
N CYS A 68 11.47 9.44 -1.24
CA CYS A 68 12.13 8.18 -0.86
C CYS A 68 11.63 7.68 0.51
N ASN A 69 11.49 8.57 1.51
CA ASN A 69 10.97 8.20 2.83
C ASN A 69 9.52 7.69 2.77
N CYS A 70 8.69 8.24 1.89
CA CYS A 70 7.35 7.71 1.65
C CYS A 70 7.42 6.28 1.11
N ILE A 71 8.27 6.02 0.10
CA ILE A 71 8.47 4.68 -0.47
C ILE A 71 8.96 3.70 0.61
N TYR A 72 9.97 4.05 1.40
CA TYR A 72 10.43 3.18 2.49
C TYR A 72 9.34 2.84 3.52
N ALA A 73 8.37 3.74 3.72
CA ALA A 73 7.29 3.49 4.67
C ALA A 73 6.31 2.40 4.23
N THR A 74 6.25 2.05 2.93
CA THR A 74 5.36 0.97 2.43
C THR A 74 5.85 -0.42 2.80
N GLN A 75 7.11 -0.56 3.23
CA GLN A 75 7.68 -1.82 3.66
C GLN A 75 6.87 -2.48 4.79
N ILE A 76 6.47 -3.73 4.60
CA ILE A 76 5.71 -4.48 5.60
C ILE A 76 6.64 -5.05 6.70
N PRO A 77 6.34 -4.85 8.00
CA PRO A 77 5.21 -4.11 8.55
C PRO A 77 5.42 -2.59 8.45
N GLN A 78 4.41 -1.89 7.93
CA GLN A 78 4.45 -0.44 7.71
C GLN A 78 4.65 0.30 9.04
N LYS A 79 5.58 1.27 9.03
CA LYS A 79 5.89 2.14 10.17
C LYS A 79 5.94 3.62 9.76
N PRO A 80 4.83 4.16 9.22
CA PRO A 80 4.80 5.56 8.80
C PRO A 80 4.94 6.50 10.01
N ARG A 81 5.68 7.60 9.80
CA ARG A 81 6.12 8.53 10.84
C ARG A 81 5.48 9.91 10.72
N ASN A 82 4.94 10.23 9.54
CA ASN A 82 4.32 11.52 9.25
C ASN A 82 3.09 11.34 8.34
N VAL A 83 2.42 12.45 8.05
CA VAL A 83 1.18 12.47 7.26
C VAL A 83 1.39 11.99 5.81
N TYR A 84 2.55 12.24 5.20
CA TYR A 84 2.82 11.84 3.81
C TYR A 84 2.99 10.33 3.70
N GLU A 85 3.78 9.75 4.60
CA GLU A 85 3.98 8.31 4.73
C GLU A 85 2.65 7.61 5.05
N ASN A 86 1.84 8.17 5.97
CA ASN A 86 0.52 7.64 6.29
C ASN A 86 -0.40 7.56 5.07
N ILE A 87 -0.38 8.60 4.22
CA ILE A 87 -1.21 8.64 3.01
C ILE A 87 -0.78 7.57 2.03
N LEU A 88 0.52 7.41 1.78
CA LEU A 88 0.99 6.38 0.85
C LEU A 88 0.70 4.97 1.37
N CYS A 89 0.93 4.70 2.65
CA CYS A 89 0.63 3.41 3.28
C CYS A 89 -0.86 3.05 3.16
N ASP A 90 -1.75 3.99 3.49
CA ASP A 90 -3.20 3.79 3.37
C ASP A 90 -3.65 3.66 1.90
N ALA A 91 -2.97 4.32 0.96
CA ALA A 91 -3.27 4.26 -0.47
C ALA A 91 -2.84 2.95 -1.12
N ASP A 92 -1.70 2.40 -0.69
CA ASP A 92 -1.15 1.12 -1.09
C ASP A 92 -2.07 -0.04 -0.62
N LEU A 93 -2.41 -0.03 0.67
CA LEU A 93 -3.32 -1.01 1.28
C LEU A 93 -4.80 -0.62 1.19
N PHE A 94 -5.17 0.26 0.27
CA PHE A 94 -6.54 0.76 0.10
C PHE A 94 -7.53 -0.38 -0.16
N HIS A 95 -7.10 -1.39 -0.92
CA HIS A 95 -7.94 -2.51 -1.33
C HIS A 95 -8.51 -3.31 -0.14
N LEU A 96 -7.84 -3.32 1.01
CA LEU A 96 -8.29 -3.95 2.26
C LEU A 96 -9.63 -3.38 2.75
N GLY A 97 -9.85 -2.09 2.53
CA GLY A 97 -11.09 -1.38 2.85
C GLY A 97 -11.99 -1.16 1.64
N SER A 98 -11.97 -2.07 0.66
CA SER A 98 -12.75 -1.94 -0.57
C SER A 98 -13.63 -3.17 -0.82
N LYS A 99 -14.66 -3.00 -1.66
CA LYS A 99 -15.50 -4.12 -2.14
C LYS A 99 -14.77 -5.09 -3.07
N GLN A 100 -13.60 -4.70 -3.59
CA GLN A 100 -12.79 -5.52 -4.48
C GLN A 100 -11.82 -6.44 -3.72
N TYR A 101 -11.83 -6.40 -2.38
CA TYR A 101 -10.90 -7.13 -1.53
C TYR A 101 -10.78 -8.61 -1.92
N PHE A 102 -11.90 -9.35 -1.99
CA PHE A 102 -11.88 -10.78 -2.32
C PHE A 102 -11.30 -11.07 -3.70
N THR A 103 -11.65 -10.25 -4.70
CA THR A 103 -11.09 -10.39 -6.05
C THR A 103 -9.58 -10.14 -6.05
N LYS A 104 -9.11 -9.12 -5.33
CA LYS A 104 -7.67 -8.83 -5.21
C LYS A 104 -6.91 -9.92 -4.47
N CYS A 105 -7.47 -10.47 -3.39
CA CYS A 105 -6.87 -11.59 -2.68
C CYS A 105 -6.72 -12.82 -3.56
N GLU A 106 -7.73 -13.13 -4.38
CA GLU A 106 -7.65 -14.26 -5.31
C GLU A 106 -6.56 -14.04 -6.38
N LEU A 107 -6.43 -12.82 -6.92
CA LEU A 107 -5.35 -12.48 -7.85
C LEU A 107 -3.97 -12.60 -7.19
N LEU A 108 -3.81 -12.08 -5.97
CA LEU A 108 -2.57 -12.17 -5.21
C LEU A 108 -2.19 -13.64 -4.90
N ARG A 109 -3.18 -14.47 -4.56
CA ARG A 109 -2.96 -15.90 -4.31
C ARG A 109 -2.40 -16.61 -5.54
N ARG A 110 -2.92 -16.29 -6.72
CA ARG A 110 -2.43 -16.83 -8.00
C ARG A 110 -1.01 -16.36 -8.29
N GLU A 111 -0.75 -15.07 -8.11
CA GLU A 111 0.58 -14.49 -8.26
C GLU A 111 1.61 -15.20 -7.35
N TRP A 112 1.29 -15.41 -6.07
CA TRP A 112 2.16 -16.12 -5.14
C TRP A 112 2.40 -17.58 -5.55
N SER A 113 1.37 -18.25 -6.06
CA SER A 113 1.52 -19.62 -6.56
C SER A 113 2.40 -19.70 -7.80
N GLU A 114 2.28 -18.75 -8.72
CA GLU A 114 2.98 -18.75 -10.01
C GLU A 114 4.43 -18.27 -9.90
N PHE A 115 4.66 -17.17 -9.17
CA PHE A 115 5.97 -16.50 -9.13
C PHE A 115 6.80 -16.89 -7.91
N LEU A 116 6.16 -17.22 -6.79
CA LEU A 116 6.86 -17.56 -5.52
C LEU A 116 6.79 -19.05 -5.18
N GLN A 117 6.05 -19.85 -5.96
CA GLN A 117 5.77 -21.26 -5.68
C GLN A 117 5.14 -21.48 -4.29
N LEU A 118 4.42 -20.48 -3.79
CA LEU A 118 3.74 -20.53 -2.50
C LEU A 118 2.27 -20.89 -2.72
N SER A 119 1.87 -22.08 -2.26
CA SER A 119 0.48 -22.52 -2.29
C SER A 119 0.02 -22.91 -0.88
N TYR A 120 -1.18 -22.46 -0.53
CA TYR A 120 -1.78 -22.67 0.78
C TYR A 120 -3.14 -23.33 0.61
N PRO A 121 -3.55 -24.24 1.52
CA PRO A 121 -4.95 -24.66 1.62
C PRO A 121 -5.88 -23.48 1.88
N ASP A 122 -7.15 -23.60 1.47
CA ASP A 122 -8.14 -22.51 1.60
C ASP A 122 -8.28 -22.00 3.04
N GLU A 123 -8.37 -22.89 4.02
CA GLU A 123 -8.47 -22.51 5.44
C GLU A 123 -7.24 -21.73 5.93
N VAL A 124 -6.05 -22.14 5.48
CA VAL A 124 -4.79 -21.47 5.83
C VAL A 124 -4.73 -20.10 5.18
N TRP A 125 -5.09 -20.00 3.90
CA TRP A 125 -5.15 -18.73 3.17
C TRP A 125 -6.13 -17.74 3.82
N VAL A 126 -7.32 -18.20 4.18
CA VAL A 126 -8.34 -17.38 4.85
C VAL A 126 -7.84 -16.93 6.23
N THR A 127 -7.23 -17.83 7.01
CA THR A 127 -6.68 -17.50 8.34
C THR A 127 -5.59 -16.44 8.25
N MET A 128 -4.65 -16.60 7.31
CA MET A 128 -3.58 -15.62 7.05
C MET A 128 -4.15 -14.23 6.70
N ASN A 129 -5.19 -14.18 5.86
CA ASN A 129 -5.85 -12.94 5.47
C ASN A 129 -6.56 -12.27 6.66
N ILE A 130 -7.25 -13.05 7.51
CA ILE A 130 -7.87 -12.52 8.73
C ILE A 130 -6.80 -11.91 9.65
N GLU A 131 -5.69 -12.62 9.88
CA GLU A 131 -4.61 -12.12 10.71
C GLU A 131 -4.00 -10.84 10.15
N PHE A 132 -3.75 -10.79 8.84
CA PHE A 132 -3.20 -9.62 8.17
C PHE A 132 -4.10 -8.40 8.35
N LEU A 133 -5.40 -8.53 8.05
CA LEU A 133 -6.39 -7.47 8.22
C LEU A 133 -6.52 -7.01 9.69
N GLN A 134 -6.44 -7.95 10.63
CA GLN A 134 -6.54 -7.68 12.07
C GLN A 134 -5.28 -7.05 12.66
N LYS A 135 -4.10 -7.28 12.08
CA LYS A 135 -2.84 -6.61 12.46
C LYS A 135 -2.75 -5.22 11.83
N HIS A 136 -3.23 -5.05 10.60
CA HIS A 136 -3.19 -3.78 9.87
C HIS A 136 -4.07 -2.68 10.48
N ARG A 137 -3.60 -1.42 10.47
CA ARG A 137 -4.33 -0.22 10.92
C ARG A 137 -4.17 0.89 9.89
N PHE A 138 -5.30 1.42 9.41
CA PHE A 138 -5.28 2.65 8.63
C PHE A 138 -4.91 3.85 9.49
N GLN A 139 -4.11 4.76 8.95
CA GLN A 139 -3.51 5.86 9.69
C GLN A 139 -4.20 7.19 9.46
N THR A 140 -4.63 7.45 8.22
CA THR A 140 -5.28 8.70 7.80
C THR A 140 -6.71 8.79 8.33
N LYS A 141 -7.28 10.00 8.39
CA LYS A 141 -8.70 10.19 8.75
C LYS A 141 -9.59 9.55 7.70
N TYR A 142 -9.23 9.65 6.42
CA TYR A 142 -9.94 8.94 5.36
C TYR A 142 -9.92 7.42 5.60
N GLY A 143 -8.74 6.85 5.84
CA GLY A 143 -8.59 5.42 6.08
C GLY A 143 -9.39 4.94 7.29
N LYS A 144 -9.35 5.69 8.40
CA LYS A 144 -10.11 5.38 9.62
C LYS A 144 -11.63 5.51 9.46
N SER A 145 -12.11 6.50 8.72
CA SER A 145 -13.55 6.78 8.61
C SER A 145 -14.23 6.07 7.44
N VAL A 146 -13.49 5.78 6.36
CA VAL A 146 -14.04 5.23 5.12
C VAL A 146 -13.59 3.79 4.88
N LEU A 147 -12.29 3.50 5.03
CA LEU A 147 -11.74 2.18 4.69
C LEU A 147 -11.91 1.17 5.82
N GLU A 148 -11.70 1.59 7.07
CA GLU A 148 -11.77 0.71 8.24
C GLU A 148 -13.14 0.02 8.39
N PRO A 149 -14.30 0.70 8.25
CA PRO A 149 -15.60 0.02 8.35
C PRO A 149 -15.76 -1.09 7.30
N ILE A 150 -15.28 -0.87 6.08
CA ILE A 150 -15.34 -1.86 4.99
C ILE A 150 -14.36 -3.01 5.27
N LYS A 151 -13.17 -2.71 5.80
CA LYS A 151 -12.19 -3.73 6.24
C LYS A 151 -12.80 -4.67 7.29
N GLN A 152 -13.53 -4.12 8.25
CA GLN A 152 -14.22 -4.92 9.28
C GLN A 152 -15.31 -5.82 8.69
N GLU A 153 -16.02 -5.33 7.67
CA GLU A 153 -16.99 -6.14 6.92
C GLU A 153 -16.31 -7.29 6.16
N ASN A 154 -15.15 -7.03 5.52
CA ASN A 154 -14.34 -8.05 4.86
C ASN A 154 -13.86 -9.13 5.85
N ILE A 155 -13.37 -8.72 7.04
CA ILE A 155 -13.00 -9.65 8.12
C ILE A 155 -14.19 -10.54 8.53
N ARG A 156 -15.38 -9.95 8.66
CA ARG A 156 -16.59 -10.69 9.03
C ARG A 156 -16.95 -11.75 7.99
N GLN A 157 -16.82 -11.41 6.70
CA GLN A 157 -17.07 -12.36 5.61
C GLN A 157 -16.04 -13.50 5.59
N LEU A 158 -14.75 -13.21 5.75
CA LEU A 158 -13.71 -14.25 5.86
C LEU A 158 -13.98 -15.20 7.03
N LYS A 159 -14.35 -14.67 8.19
CA LYS A 159 -14.69 -15.50 9.36
C LYS A 159 -15.90 -16.42 9.12
N LYS A 160 -16.84 -16.03 8.26
CA LYS A 160 -17.95 -16.92 7.87
C LYS A 160 -17.48 -18.06 6.99
N MET A 161 -16.48 -17.84 6.14
CA MET A 161 -15.91 -18.88 5.28
C MET A 161 -15.17 -19.97 6.06
N LEU A 162 -14.71 -19.70 7.28
CA LEU A 162 -14.10 -20.72 8.16
C LEU A 162 -15.13 -21.51 8.98
N ASN A 163 -16.35 -21.00 9.12
CA ASN A 163 -17.38 -21.56 10.00
C ASN A 163 -18.52 -22.24 9.24
N GLY A 164 -18.42 -22.37 7.91
CA GLY A 164 -19.40 -22.99 7.04
C GLY A 164 -18.75 -24.07 6.19
#